data_AF-A0AAW5JZL9-F1
#
_entry.id   AF-A0AAW5JZL9-F1
#
_cell.length_a   1.000
_cell.length_b   1.000
_cell.length_c   1.000
_cell.angle_alpha   90.00
_cell.angle_beta   90.00
_cell.angle_gamma   90.00
#
_symmetry.space_group_name_H-M   'P 1'
#
loop_
_entity.id
_entity.type
_entity.pdbx_description
1 polymer ?
#
loop_
_entity_poly.entity_id
_entity_poly.type
_entity_poly.pdbx_seq_one_letter_code
_entity_poly.pdbx_strand_id
1 'polypeptide(L)'
;MPNQTTILAQHGLIKADTATWTDWQTIDSHRDKRFSFPLEWKQIQQILTDHPTLRPYLYLSTGLDGLVLLDVETGETANAQPLIFDTLSNKNNTMFQMVEQYIRRWNETTPTKTLIQQGRTDEAKQQIDHATALAPTALMELIYQLVPWKELHDKQYQRMTALNVRKNEEYPSRQFDRHLVKLLQQTKPCIGGEGALEKTFDKPITVYRGEIDKSVHMGLSWTSSLEVAEKFASRFSKQGSVLKTVLEPKEILAAYADDGEHEVLAIVSEDTVNAIL
;
A
#
# COMPACT_ATOMS: atom_id res chain seq x y z
N MET A 1 10.85 9.59 -13.96
CA MET A 1 9.79 9.03 -13.09
C MET A 1 8.46 9.47 -13.68
N PRO A 2 7.38 8.68 -13.60
CA PRO A 2 6.06 9.18 -13.97
C PRO A 2 5.74 10.46 -13.20
N ASN A 3 5.02 11.38 -13.84
CA ASN A 3 4.50 12.56 -13.16
C ASN A 3 3.53 12.11 -12.06
N GLN A 4 3.43 12.88 -10.96
CA GLN A 4 2.61 12.57 -9.80
C GLN A 4 1.14 12.28 -10.17
N THR A 5 0.56 13.03 -11.11
CA THR A 5 -0.79 12.77 -11.64
C THR A 5 -0.92 11.36 -12.23
N THR A 6 0.11 10.88 -12.92
CA THR A 6 0.13 9.52 -13.49
C THR A 6 0.20 8.46 -12.39
N ILE A 7 1.01 8.69 -11.35
CA ILE A 7 1.10 7.78 -10.19
C ILE A 7 -0.26 7.68 -9.50
N LEU A 8 -0.89 8.81 -9.20
CA LEU A 8 -2.21 8.85 -8.54
C LEU A 8 -3.26 8.09 -9.36
N ALA A 9 -3.31 8.31 -10.68
CA ALA A 9 -4.25 7.62 -11.56
C ALA A 9 -4.01 6.10 -11.64
N GLN A 10 -2.76 5.64 -11.58
CA GLN A 10 -2.43 4.20 -11.52
C GLN A 10 -2.93 3.53 -10.24
N HIS A 11 -3.03 4.30 -9.16
CA HIS A 11 -3.62 3.89 -7.88
C HIS A 11 -5.12 4.23 -7.79
N GLY A 12 -5.76 4.52 -8.92
CA GLY A 12 -7.21 4.74 -8.99
C GLY A 12 -7.67 6.02 -8.30
N LEU A 13 -6.80 7.02 -8.16
CA LEU A 13 -7.11 8.32 -7.59
C LEU A 13 -7.17 9.42 -8.66
N ILE A 14 -8.24 10.21 -8.64
CA ILE A 14 -8.40 11.41 -9.48
C ILE A 14 -8.69 12.60 -8.58
N LYS A 15 -7.99 13.71 -8.77
CA LYS A 15 -8.18 14.91 -7.95
C LYS A 15 -9.61 15.45 -8.13
N ALA A 16 -10.35 15.59 -7.04
CA ALA A 16 -11.77 15.93 -7.09
C ALA A 16 -12.03 17.34 -7.66
N ASP A 17 -11.14 18.30 -7.38
CA ASP A 17 -11.22 19.69 -7.86
C ASP A 17 -11.15 19.80 -9.40
N THR A 18 -10.45 18.88 -10.05
CA THR A 18 -10.29 18.86 -11.51
C THR A 18 -11.07 17.74 -12.19
N ALA A 19 -11.80 16.92 -11.43
CA ALA A 19 -12.55 15.80 -11.95
C ALA A 19 -13.76 16.29 -12.77
N THR A 20 -14.07 15.56 -13.84
CA THR A 20 -15.28 15.75 -14.63
C THR A 20 -16.34 14.72 -14.24
N TRP A 21 -17.57 14.91 -14.74
CA TRP A 21 -18.63 13.91 -14.59
C TRP A 21 -18.22 12.55 -15.19
N THR A 22 -17.51 12.54 -16.31
CA THR A 22 -17.01 11.31 -16.95
C THR A 22 -15.97 10.59 -16.09
N ASP A 23 -15.10 11.34 -15.41
CA ASP A 23 -14.13 10.77 -14.46
C ASP A 23 -14.85 10.12 -13.28
N TRP A 24 -15.85 10.81 -12.73
CA TRP A 24 -16.70 10.26 -11.66
C TRP A 24 -17.42 8.99 -12.13
N GLN A 25 -18.03 8.97 -13.33
CA GLN A 25 -18.69 7.77 -13.83
C GLN A 25 -17.75 6.58 -13.95
N THR A 26 -16.53 6.83 -14.42
CA THR A 26 -15.51 5.80 -14.55
C THR A 26 -15.19 5.21 -13.19
N ILE A 27 -14.86 6.05 -12.21
CA ILE A 27 -14.59 5.63 -10.83
C ILE A 27 -15.79 4.89 -10.24
N ASP A 28 -16.98 5.46 -10.37
CA ASP A 28 -18.18 4.93 -9.76
C ASP A 28 -18.58 3.56 -10.34
N SER A 29 -18.26 3.30 -11.61
CA SER A 29 -18.46 1.99 -12.27
C SER A 29 -17.53 0.89 -11.74
N HIS A 30 -16.38 1.25 -11.18
CA HIS A 30 -15.41 0.30 -10.62
C HIS A 30 -15.65 -0.02 -9.14
N ARG A 31 -16.47 0.78 -8.45
CA ARG A 31 -16.76 0.60 -7.02
C ARG A 31 -17.76 -0.52 -6.78
N ASP A 32 -17.47 -1.41 -5.83
CA ASP A 32 -18.43 -2.43 -5.40
C ASP A 32 -19.55 -1.80 -4.55
N LYS A 33 -20.72 -1.60 -5.18
CA LYS A 33 -21.90 -0.98 -4.55
C LYS A 33 -22.43 -1.70 -3.32
N ARG A 34 -22.02 -2.96 -3.08
CA ARG A 34 -22.41 -3.71 -1.88
C ARG A 34 -21.67 -3.23 -0.63
N PHE A 35 -20.46 -2.68 -0.80
CA PHE A 35 -19.57 -2.31 0.31
C PHE A 35 -19.27 -0.81 0.34
N SER A 36 -19.40 -0.13 -0.80
CA SER A 36 -19.11 1.28 -0.94
C SER A 36 -20.30 2.16 -0.54
N PHE A 37 -20.04 3.26 0.20
CA PHE A 37 -21.05 4.27 0.50
C PHE A 37 -21.63 4.90 -0.79
N PRO A 38 -22.96 5.10 -0.87
CA PRO A 38 -23.57 5.83 -1.98
C PRO A 38 -23.01 7.24 -2.06
N LEU A 39 -22.50 7.63 -3.23
CA LEU A 39 -21.94 8.96 -3.47
C LEU A 39 -22.33 9.42 -4.87
N GLU A 40 -22.99 10.57 -4.96
CA GLU A 40 -23.42 11.19 -6.21
C GLU A 40 -22.49 12.32 -6.61
N TRP A 41 -22.38 12.56 -7.92
CA TRP A 41 -21.60 13.67 -8.47
C TRP A 41 -21.95 15.03 -7.84
N LYS A 42 -23.25 15.30 -7.65
CA LYS A 42 -23.73 16.56 -7.05
C LYS A 42 -23.20 16.75 -5.61
N GLN A 43 -23.01 15.67 -4.86
CA GLN A 43 -22.53 15.71 -3.47
C GLN A 43 -21.05 16.07 -3.43
N ILE A 44 -20.26 15.54 -4.36
CA ILE A 44 -18.84 15.90 -4.50
C ILE A 44 -18.71 17.39 -4.81
N GLN A 45 -19.52 17.90 -5.75
CA GLN A 45 -19.52 19.31 -6.10
C GLN A 45 -19.94 20.20 -4.92
N GLN A 46 -20.93 19.77 -4.13
CA GLN A 46 -21.37 20.47 -2.92
C GLN A 46 -20.23 20.55 -1.89
N ILE A 47 -19.58 19.42 -1.58
CA ILE A 47 -18.42 19.37 -0.65
C ILE A 47 -17.33 20.37 -1.08
N LEU A 48 -16.97 20.39 -2.37
CA LEU A 48 -15.92 21.28 -2.90
C LEU A 48 -16.33 22.76 -2.92
N THR A 49 -17.64 23.03 -2.89
CA THR A 49 -18.21 24.38 -2.84
C THR A 49 -18.25 24.90 -1.41
N ASP A 50 -18.74 24.08 -0.48
CA ASP A 50 -18.89 24.46 0.93
C ASP A 50 -17.54 24.48 1.67
N HIS A 51 -16.59 23.66 1.23
CA HIS A 51 -15.30 23.48 1.88
C HIS A 51 -14.14 23.61 0.89
N PRO A 52 -13.87 24.82 0.37
CA PRO A 52 -12.84 25.03 -0.65
C PRO A 52 -11.42 24.68 -0.17
N THR A 53 -11.17 24.67 1.14
CA THR A 53 -9.89 24.26 1.74
C THR A 53 -9.56 22.78 1.52
N LEU A 54 -10.54 21.94 1.14
CA LEU A 54 -10.33 20.52 0.81
C LEU A 54 -9.77 20.28 -0.59
N ARG A 55 -9.94 21.23 -1.51
CA ARG A 55 -9.59 21.06 -2.93
C ARG A 55 -8.18 20.53 -3.17
N PRO A 56 -7.14 20.94 -2.39
CA PRO A 56 -5.80 20.40 -2.59
C PRO A 56 -5.68 18.90 -2.27
N TYR A 57 -6.53 18.39 -1.38
CA TYR A 57 -6.39 17.11 -0.68
C TYR A 57 -7.45 16.08 -1.01
N LEU A 58 -8.58 16.47 -1.60
CA LEU A 58 -9.69 15.56 -1.88
C LEU A 58 -9.51 14.84 -3.23
N TYR A 59 -9.58 13.52 -3.18
CA TYR A 59 -9.48 12.63 -4.34
C TYR A 59 -10.72 11.75 -4.44
N LEU A 60 -11.20 11.56 -5.67
CA LEU A 60 -12.10 10.46 -6.01
C LEU A 60 -11.29 9.17 -6.05
N SER A 61 -11.84 8.08 -5.52
CA SER A 61 -11.14 6.79 -5.40
C SER A 61 -11.99 5.63 -5.93
N THR A 62 -11.33 4.73 -6.66
CA THR A 62 -11.91 3.44 -7.09
C THR A 62 -11.98 2.41 -5.96
N GLY A 63 -11.38 2.69 -4.80
CA GLY A 63 -11.41 1.83 -3.63
C GLY A 63 -12.78 1.76 -2.93
N LEU A 64 -12.80 1.09 -1.76
CA LEU A 64 -14.01 0.94 -0.95
C LEU A 64 -14.61 2.30 -0.58
N ASP A 65 -13.76 3.22 -0.10
CA ASP A 65 -14.11 4.61 0.10
C ASP A 65 -14.05 5.34 -1.25
N GLY A 66 -15.19 5.93 -1.66
CA GLY A 66 -15.26 6.67 -2.94
C GLY A 66 -14.57 8.03 -2.92
N LEU A 67 -14.21 8.50 -1.73
CA LEU A 67 -13.43 9.71 -1.49
C LEU A 67 -12.28 9.39 -0.55
N VAL A 68 -11.13 9.98 -0.82
CA VAL A 68 -9.93 9.88 0.01
C VAL A 68 -9.37 11.29 0.21
N LEU A 69 -8.95 11.58 1.43
CA LEU A 69 -8.12 12.75 1.71
C LEU A 69 -6.66 12.30 1.71
N LEU A 70 -5.83 12.96 0.90
CA LEU A 70 -4.42 12.65 0.74
C LEU A 70 -3.62 13.94 0.65
N ASP A 71 -2.66 14.11 1.55
CA ASP A 71 -1.59 15.07 1.38
C ASP A 71 -0.41 14.40 0.68
N VAL A 72 -0.23 14.76 -0.58
CA VAL A 72 0.79 14.19 -1.45
C VAL A 72 2.23 14.62 -1.12
N GLU A 73 2.40 15.72 -0.39
CA GLU A 73 3.72 16.23 0.00
C GLU A 73 4.29 15.50 1.21
N THR A 74 3.41 14.93 2.04
CA THR A 74 3.73 14.17 3.25
C THR A 74 3.48 12.67 3.06
N GLY A 75 2.59 12.30 2.13
CA GLY A 75 2.07 10.94 1.92
C GLY A 75 0.94 10.57 2.88
N GLU A 76 0.47 11.49 3.71
CA GLU A 76 -0.49 11.16 4.75
C GLU A 76 -1.93 11.10 4.21
N THR A 77 -2.68 10.08 4.63
CA THR A 77 -4.09 9.90 4.30
C THR A 77 -5.00 10.15 5.49
N ALA A 78 -6.22 10.63 5.23
CA ALA A 78 -7.28 10.74 6.23
C ALA A 78 -8.62 10.21 5.70
N ASN A 79 -9.49 9.82 6.64
CA ASN A 79 -10.82 9.30 6.31
C ASN A 79 -11.73 10.42 5.76
N ALA A 80 -12.31 10.21 4.58
CA ALA A 80 -13.26 11.15 3.96
C ALA A 80 -14.73 10.88 4.34
N GLN A 81 -15.04 9.81 5.07
CA GLN A 81 -16.41 9.46 5.50
C GLN A 81 -17.13 10.60 6.24
N PRO A 82 -16.49 11.41 7.11
CA PRO A 82 -17.17 12.54 7.73
C PRO A 82 -17.76 13.52 6.71
N LEU A 83 -17.09 13.74 5.56
CA LEU A 83 -17.59 14.61 4.47
C LEU A 83 -18.85 14.03 3.82
N ILE A 84 -18.87 12.71 3.63
CA ILE A 84 -20.01 12.00 3.06
C ILE A 84 -21.21 12.11 4.01
N PHE A 85 -20.98 11.91 5.32
CA PHE A 85 -22.03 12.03 6.33
C PHE A 85 -22.56 13.45 6.46
N ASP A 86 -21.69 14.46 6.44
CA ASP A 86 -22.10 15.86 6.51
C ASP A 86 -23.09 16.18 5.38
N THR A 87 -22.71 15.82 4.14
CA THR A 87 -23.52 16.02 2.93
C THR A 87 -24.84 15.25 2.95
N LEU A 88 -24.86 14.01 3.47
CA LEU A 88 -26.09 13.20 3.55
C LEU A 88 -27.03 13.65 4.67
N SER A 89 -26.47 14.14 5.77
CA SER A 89 -27.23 14.46 6.99
C SER A 89 -27.98 15.78 6.89
N ASN A 90 -27.58 16.69 5.99
CA ASN A 90 -28.08 18.07 5.92
C ASN A 90 -28.09 18.79 7.29
N LYS A 91 -27.24 18.36 8.23
CA LYS A 91 -27.09 18.92 9.57
C LYS A 91 -25.79 19.71 9.64
N ASN A 92 -25.69 20.59 10.64
CA ASN A 92 -24.54 21.47 10.87
C ASN A 92 -23.19 20.76 10.67
N ASN A 93 -22.22 21.57 10.22
CA ASN A 93 -20.84 21.28 9.82
C ASN A 93 -19.93 20.59 10.87
N THR A 94 -20.49 19.88 11.84
CA THR A 94 -19.77 19.25 12.95
C THR A 94 -18.93 18.06 12.50
N MET A 95 -19.35 17.35 11.44
CA MET A 95 -18.56 16.24 10.90
C MET A 95 -17.33 16.77 10.14
N PHE A 96 -17.49 17.90 9.46
CA PHE A 96 -16.36 18.58 8.79
C PHE A 96 -15.31 19.12 9.76
N GLN A 97 -15.68 19.52 10.98
CA GLN A 97 -14.71 19.98 11.98
C GLN A 97 -13.63 18.91 12.28
N MET A 98 -13.98 17.62 12.18
CA MET A 98 -12.99 16.54 12.30
C MET A 98 -11.99 16.55 11.14
N VAL A 99 -12.45 16.87 9.93
CA VAL A 99 -11.62 16.97 8.73
C VAL A 99 -10.76 18.23 8.75
N GLU A 100 -11.28 19.36 9.21
CA GLU A 100 -10.53 20.63 9.30
C GLU A 100 -9.25 20.49 10.13
N GLN A 101 -9.25 19.65 11.17
CA GLN A 101 -8.05 19.40 11.98
C GLN A 101 -6.92 18.78 11.15
N TYR A 102 -7.23 17.82 10.27
CA TYR A 102 -6.26 17.24 9.35
C TYR A 102 -5.74 18.28 8.36
N ILE A 103 -6.64 19.03 7.72
CA ILE A 103 -6.28 20.05 6.71
C ILE A 103 -5.41 21.14 7.32
N ARG A 104 -5.76 21.63 8.52
CA ARG A 104 -4.97 22.63 9.22
C ARG A 104 -3.57 22.10 9.52
N ARG A 105 -3.45 20.89 10.07
CA ARG A 105 -2.15 20.29 10.35
C ARG A 105 -1.34 20.12 9.07
N TRP A 106 -1.92 19.64 7.98
CA TRP A 106 -1.21 19.48 6.70
C TRP A 106 -0.72 20.81 6.12
N ASN A 107 -1.53 21.86 6.18
CA ASN A 107 -1.11 23.20 5.76
C ASN A 107 0.07 23.75 6.59
N GLU A 108 0.20 23.34 7.85
CA GLU A 108 1.28 23.75 8.75
C GLU A 108 2.49 22.79 8.70
N THR A 109 2.34 21.61 8.09
CA THR A 109 3.36 20.55 8.05
C THR A 109 4.41 20.86 6.98
N THR A 110 5.69 20.61 7.31
CA THR A 110 6.77 20.77 6.33
C THR A 110 6.79 19.54 5.40
N PRO A 111 6.79 19.72 4.06
CA PRO A 111 6.85 18.62 3.10
C PRO A 111 8.01 17.66 3.36
N THR A 112 7.81 16.35 3.15
CA THR A 112 8.83 15.31 3.40
C THR A 112 10.11 15.62 2.62
N LYS A 113 9.96 16.06 1.37
CA LYS A 113 11.10 16.43 0.51
C LYS A 113 11.89 17.61 1.06
N THR A 114 11.22 18.61 1.63
CA THR A 114 11.86 19.79 2.22
C THR A 114 12.62 19.41 3.49
N LEU A 115 12.07 18.54 4.34
CA LEU A 115 12.77 18.02 5.53
C LEU A 115 14.10 17.35 5.13
N ILE A 116 14.07 16.49 4.11
CA ILE A 116 15.26 15.81 3.59
C ILE A 116 16.29 16.80 3.06
N GLN A 117 15.87 17.79 2.27
CA GLN A 117 16.76 18.82 1.72
C GLN A 117 17.40 19.69 2.80
N GLN A 118 16.74 19.86 3.94
CA GLN A 118 17.26 20.56 5.12
C GLN A 118 18.15 19.69 6.02
N GLY A 119 18.37 18.42 5.66
CA GLY A 119 19.13 17.46 6.48
C GLY A 119 18.37 16.94 7.71
N ARG A 120 17.06 17.23 7.83
CA ARG A 120 16.19 16.76 8.93
C ARG A 120 15.65 15.35 8.62
N THR A 121 16.57 14.42 8.41
CA THR A 121 16.25 13.07 7.91
C THR A 121 15.44 12.24 8.89
N ASP A 122 15.67 12.39 10.19
CA ASP A 122 14.96 11.59 11.20
C ASP A 122 13.49 12.01 11.28
N GLU A 123 13.22 13.31 11.19
CA GLU A 123 11.85 13.85 11.12
C GLU A 123 11.15 13.41 9.83
N ALA A 124 11.87 13.42 8.70
CA ALA A 124 11.33 12.90 7.44
C ALA A 124 10.96 11.41 7.54
N LYS A 125 11.80 10.59 8.19
CA LYS A 125 11.52 9.16 8.43
C LYS A 125 10.30 8.97 9.34
N GLN A 126 10.20 9.73 10.43
CA GLN A 126 9.03 9.70 11.31
C GLN A 126 7.74 10.04 10.55
N GLN A 127 7.80 11.01 9.65
CA GLN A 127 6.66 11.38 8.80
C GLN A 127 6.29 10.26 7.81
N ILE A 128 7.28 9.62 7.19
CA ILE A 128 7.07 8.47 6.29
C ILE A 128 6.48 7.27 7.05
N ASP A 129 7.00 6.97 8.24
CA ASP A 129 6.51 5.88 9.09
C ASP A 129 5.05 6.14 9.51
N HIS A 130 4.74 7.39 9.90
CA HIS A 130 3.38 7.80 10.25
C HIS A 130 2.42 7.66 9.06
N ALA A 131 2.81 8.18 7.89
CA ALA A 131 2.01 8.08 6.67
C ALA A 131 1.76 6.61 6.28
N THR A 132 2.78 5.76 6.35
CA THR A 132 2.68 4.33 6.02
C THR A 132 1.78 3.59 7.01
N ALA A 133 1.83 3.93 8.29
CA ALA A 133 0.99 3.31 9.33
C ALA A 133 -0.49 3.68 9.23
N LEU A 134 -0.81 4.89 8.72
CA LEU A 134 -2.19 5.36 8.55
C LEU A 134 -2.79 4.99 7.18
N ALA A 135 -1.96 4.62 6.22
CA ALA A 135 -2.40 4.31 4.87
C ALA A 135 -3.40 3.14 4.86
N PRO A 136 -4.57 3.28 4.20
CA PRO A 136 -5.39 2.12 3.85
C PRO A 136 -4.56 1.10 3.09
N THR A 137 -4.83 -0.19 3.30
CA THR A 137 -4.05 -1.29 2.69
C THR A 137 -3.85 -1.10 1.20
N ALA A 138 -4.91 -0.71 0.47
CA ALA A 138 -4.90 -0.48 -0.98
C ALA A 138 -4.11 0.76 -1.47
N LEU A 139 -3.62 1.61 -0.57
CA LEU A 139 -2.86 2.83 -0.89
C LEU A 139 -1.43 2.78 -0.35
N MET A 140 -1.01 1.69 0.30
CA MET A 140 0.33 1.59 0.88
C MET A 140 1.42 1.70 -0.18
N GLU A 141 1.23 1.06 -1.34
CA GLU A 141 2.15 1.20 -2.48
C GLU A 141 2.19 2.65 -2.99
N LEU A 142 1.07 3.37 -3.04
CA LEU A 142 1.05 4.79 -3.42
C LEU A 142 1.90 5.62 -2.46
N ILE A 143 1.69 5.45 -1.14
CA ILE A 143 2.43 6.22 -0.13
C ILE A 143 3.92 5.94 -0.26
N TYR A 144 4.30 4.69 -0.46
CA TYR A 144 5.68 4.32 -0.77
C TYR A 144 6.22 5.05 -2.01
N GLN A 145 5.44 5.13 -3.09
CA GLN A 145 5.89 5.79 -4.33
C GLN A 145 6.01 7.31 -4.22
N LEU A 146 5.27 7.95 -3.31
CA LEU A 146 5.35 9.40 -3.06
C LEU A 146 6.62 9.80 -2.30
N VAL A 147 7.25 8.87 -1.58
CA VAL A 147 8.48 9.16 -0.84
C VAL A 147 9.63 9.49 -1.81
N PRO A 148 10.37 10.60 -1.58
CA PRO A 148 11.52 10.99 -2.39
C PRO A 148 12.77 10.12 -2.04
N TRP A 149 12.69 8.82 -2.32
CA TRP A 149 13.73 7.84 -1.97
C TRP A 149 15.10 8.17 -2.53
N LYS A 150 15.15 8.81 -3.70
CA LYS A 150 16.42 9.22 -4.30
C LYS A 150 17.09 10.27 -3.44
N GLU A 151 16.37 11.28 -2.99
CA GLU A 151 16.89 12.36 -2.16
C GLU A 151 17.21 11.90 -0.72
N LEU A 152 16.44 10.95 -0.18
CA LEU A 152 16.69 10.41 1.17
C LEU A 152 17.99 9.59 1.24
N HIS A 153 18.39 8.95 0.12
CA HIS A 153 19.63 8.18 -0.02
C HIS A 153 19.88 7.06 1.03
N ASP A 154 18.84 6.61 1.73
CA ASP A 154 18.92 5.52 2.72
C ASP A 154 18.22 4.26 2.20
N LYS A 155 19.00 3.39 1.53
CA LYS A 155 18.47 2.14 0.97
C LYS A 155 18.04 1.12 2.02
N GLN A 156 18.62 1.14 3.22
CA GLN A 156 18.27 0.17 4.26
C GLN A 156 16.94 0.54 4.89
N TYR A 157 16.72 1.82 5.17
CA TYR A 157 15.41 2.31 5.56
C TYR A 157 14.37 2.05 4.46
N GLN A 158 14.71 2.32 3.19
CA GLN A 158 13.82 2.01 2.05
C GLN A 158 13.48 0.51 1.98
N ARG A 159 14.43 -0.40 2.28
CA ARG A 159 14.19 -1.85 2.34
C ARG A 159 13.12 -2.16 3.38
N MET A 160 13.29 -1.65 4.59
CA MET A 160 12.36 -1.87 5.70
C MET A 160 10.95 -1.37 5.35
N THR A 161 10.82 -0.15 4.83
CA THR A 161 9.52 0.39 4.41
C THR A 161 8.91 -0.43 3.28
N ALA A 162 9.70 -0.84 2.27
CA ALA A 162 9.20 -1.63 1.15
C ALA A 162 8.70 -3.02 1.58
N LEU A 163 9.40 -3.67 2.53
CA LEU A 163 8.97 -4.95 3.09
C LEU A 163 7.69 -4.81 3.92
N ASN A 164 7.55 -3.73 4.71
CA ASN A 164 6.33 -3.43 5.44
C ASN A 164 5.14 -3.19 4.49
N VAL A 165 5.34 -2.40 3.45
CA VAL A 165 4.33 -2.17 2.41
C VAL A 165 3.98 -3.50 1.73
N ARG A 166 4.96 -4.29 1.31
CA ARG A 166 4.72 -5.58 0.65
C ARG A 166 3.91 -6.56 1.49
N LYS A 167 4.09 -6.52 2.81
CA LYS A 167 3.40 -7.41 3.76
C LYS A 167 1.94 -7.04 3.96
N ASN A 168 1.64 -5.74 3.97
CA ASN A 168 0.33 -5.22 4.36
C ASN A 168 -0.53 -4.76 3.16
N GLU A 169 0.09 -4.48 2.02
CA GLU A 169 -0.59 -4.19 0.75
C GLU A 169 -1.33 -5.44 0.26
N GLU A 170 -2.62 -5.30 -0.05
CA GLU A 170 -3.48 -6.44 -0.38
C GLU A 170 -3.12 -7.06 -1.73
N TYR A 171 -2.81 -6.20 -2.72
CA TYR A 171 -2.47 -6.61 -4.09
C TYR A 171 -1.31 -5.78 -4.65
N PRO A 172 -0.05 -6.02 -4.22
CA PRO A 172 1.11 -5.31 -4.71
C PRO A 172 1.26 -5.40 -6.23
N SER A 173 1.60 -4.30 -6.88
CA SER A 173 1.76 -4.28 -8.33
C SER A 173 3.00 -5.05 -8.77
N ARG A 174 2.95 -5.65 -9.98
CA ARG A 174 4.14 -6.26 -10.60
C ARG A 174 5.30 -5.27 -10.79
N GLN A 175 5.00 -3.97 -10.85
CA GLN A 175 6.04 -2.95 -10.92
C GLN A 175 6.74 -2.77 -9.58
N PHE A 176 5.96 -2.73 -8.49
CA PHE A 176 6.49 -2.68 -7.14
C PHE A 176 7.32 -3.91 -6.81
N ASP A 177 6.84 -5.13 -7.08
CA ASP A 177 7.60 -6.36 -6.84
C ASP A 177 8.95 -6.36 -7.58
N ARG A 178 9.00 -5.89 -8.84
CA ARG A 178 10.27 -5.76 -9.59
C ARG A 178 11.22 -4.74 -8.97
N HIS A 179 10.70 -3.65 -8.40
CA HIS A 179 11.50 -2.66 -7.69
C HIS A 179 12.02 -3.22 -6.36
N LEU A 180 11.15 -3.89 -5.60
CA LEU A 180 11.49 -4.56 -4.35
C LEU A 180 12.62 -5.57 -4.57
N VAL A 181 12.51 -6.47 -5.54
CA VAL A 181 13.58 -7.43 -5.89
C VAL A 181 14.93 -6.75 -6.07
N LYS A 182 14.98 -5.68 -6.88
CA LYS A 182 16.22 -4.93 -7.13
C LYS A 182 16.77 -4.30 -5.86
N LEU A 183 15.88 -3.76 -5.02
CA LEU A 183 16.26 -3.18 -3.74
C LEU A 183 16.82 -4.26 -2.79
N LEU A 184 16.17 -5.42 -2.71
CA LEU A 184 16.59 -6.53 -1.84
C LEU A 184 17.96 -7.08 -2.24
N GLN A 185 18.24 -7.17 -3.54
CA GLN A 185 19.54 -7.58 -4.07
C GLN A 185 20.68 -6.57 -3.81
N GLN A 186 20.35 -5.31 -3.53
CA GLN A 186 21.30 -4.23 -3.30
C GLN A 186 21.49 -3.88 -1.82
N THR A 187 20.76 -4.55 -0.93
CA THR A 187 20.69 -4.25 0.50
C THR A 187 20.98 -5.50 1.32
N LYS A 188 21.01 -5.38 2.64
CA LYS A 188 21.25 -6.50 3.56
C LYS A 188 20.01 -6.74 4.41
N PRO A 189 19.69 -7.98 4.79
CA PRO A 189 18.58 -8.28 5.69
C PRO A 189 18.65 -7.46 6.99
N CYS A 190 17.52 -6.93 7.43
CA CYS A 190 17.36 -6.19 8.67
C CYS A 190 17.21 -7.17 9.86
N ILE A 191 18.35 -7.74 10.30
CA ILE A 191 18.41 -8.74 11.38
C ILE A 191 18.78 -8.13 12.76
N GLY A 192 18.23 -8.72 13.82
CA GLY A 192 18.61 -8.47 15.22
C GLY A 192 17.75 -7.44 15.96
N GLY A 193 17.60 -7.63 17.28
CA GLY A 193 16.78 -6.79 18.17
C GLY A 193 15.38 -7.35 18.45
N GLU A 194 14.70 -6.78 19.44
CA GLU A 194 13.28 -7.03 19.70
C GLU A 194 12.47 -6.40 18.55
N GLY A 195 11.71 -7.21 17.80
CA GLY A 195 10.97 -6.77 16.61
C GLY A 195 11.77 -6.74 15.30
N ALA A 196 12.81 -7.58 15.16
CA ALA A 196 13.51 -7.76 13.88
C ALA A 196 12.50 -8.05 12.76
N LEU A 197 12.56 -7.33 11.65
CA LEU A 197 11.64 -7.52 10.52
C LEU A 197 11.96 -8.80 9.74
N GLU A 198 13.24 -9.19 9.72
CA GLU A 198 13.73 -10.28 8.91
C GLU A 198 14.55 -11.30 9.69
N LYS A 199 14.60 -12.52 9.17
CA LYS A 199 15.50 -13.59 9.60
C LYS A 199 16.32 -14.11 8.41
N THR A 200 17.42 -14.78 8.70
CA THR A 200 18.28 -15.43 7.71
C THR A 200 18.36 -16.92 7.94
N PHE A 201 18.76 -17.65 6.90
CA PHE A 201 18.93 -19.10 6.96
C PHE A 201 20.36 -19.47 6.57
N ASP A 202 20.99 -20.35 7.35
CA ASP A 202 22.35 -20.82 7.08
C ASP A 202 22.38 -22.16 6.33
N LYS A 203 21.20 -22.74 6.07
CA LYS A 203 21.02 -24.03 5.41
C LYS A 203 19.88 -23.94 4.40
N PRO A 204 19.85 -24.84 3.40
CA PRO A 204 18.73 -24.93 2.49
C PRO A 204 17.43 -25.15 3.25
N ILE A 205 16.35 -24.52 2.78
CA ILE A 205 15.02 -24.67 3.35
C ILE A 205 14.04 -25.15 2.30
N THR A 206 13.05 -25.92 2.73
CA THR A 206 11.87 -26.19 1.89
C THR A 206 10.89 -25.05 2.04
N VAL A 207 10.38 -24.57 0.92
CA VAL A 207 9.29 -23.59 0.88
C VAL A 207 8.12 -24.11 0.06
N TYR A 208 6.95 -23.58 0.37
CA TYR A 208 5.67 -23.96 -0.17
C TYR A 208 4.90 -22.72 -0.63
N ARG A 209 3.99 -22.89 -1.58
CA ARG A 209 3.09 -21.82 -2.03
C ARG A 209 1.72 -22.41 -2.33
N GLY A 210 0.69 -21.88 -1.67
CA GLY A 210 -0.70 -22.17 -2.02
C GLY A 210 -1.17 -21.21 -3.10
N GLU A 211 -1.68 -21.75 -4.21
CA GLU A 211 -2.23 -20.95 -5.31
C GLU A 211 -3.69 -21.27 -5.57
N ILE A 212 -4.49 -20.25 -5.83
CA ILE A 212 -5.86 -20.34 -6.35
C ILE A 212 -5.93 -19.59 -7.68
N ASP A 213 -7.09 -19.65 -8.36
CA ASP A 213 -7.35 -18.97 -9.64
C ASP A 213 -7.03 -17.46 -9.67
N LYS A 214 -7.12 -16.80 -8.51
CA LYS A 214 -6.78 -15.37 -8.35
C LYS A 214 -5.30 -15.10 -8.04
N SER A 215 -4.52 -16.14 -7.71
CA SER A 215 -3.11 -15.97 -7.36
C SER A 215 -2.29 -15.58 -8.59
N VAL A 216 -1.26 -14.75 -8.36
CA VAL A 216 -0.20 -14.59 -9.35
C VAL A 216 0.59 -15.90 -9.37
N HIS A 217 0.47 -16.67 -10.45
CA HIS A 217 1.22 -17.91 -10.62
C HIS A 217 2.72 -17.65 -10.48
N MET A 218 3.40 -18.45 -9.63
CA MET A 218 4.83 -18.32 -9.33
C MET A 218 5.22 -16.94 -8.76
N GLY A 219 4.29 -16.29 -8.05
CA GLY A 219 4.53 -15.01 -7.40
C GLY A 219 5.62 -15.07 -6.33
N LEU A 220 6.12 -13.89 -5.94
CA LEU A 220 7.30 -13.72 -5.08
C LEU A 220 7.18 -14.35 -3.67
N SER A 221 5.96 -14.46 -3.15
CA SER A 221 5.69 -14.85 -1.75
C SER A 221 5.52 -16.36 -1.58
N TRP A 222 6.38 -16.96 -0.78
CA TRP A 222 6.37 -18.36 -0.38
C TRP A 222 6.30 -18.46 1.14
N THR A 223 6.05 -19.65 1.68
CA THR A 223 6.09 -19.90 3.12
C THR A 223 6.95 -21.10 3.44
N SER A 224 7.65 -21.10 4.57
CA SER A 224 8.34 -22.31 5.06
C SER A 224 7.40 -23.28 5.79
N SER A 225 6.09 -22.99 5.84
CA SER A 225 5.07 -23.82 6.49
C SER A 225 4.10 -24.44 5.47
N LEU A 226 4.06 -25.78 5.40
CA LEU A 226 3.10 -26.49 4.55
C LEU A 226 1.66 -26.17 4.94
N GLU A 227 1.35 -26.13 6.25
CA GLU A 227 0.00 -25.84 6.75
C GLU A 227 -0.49 -24.46 6.29
N VAL A 228 0.41 -23.46 6.26
CA VAL A 228 0.08 -22.13 5.77
C VAL A 228 -0.20 -22.16 4.27
N ALA A 229 0.60 -22.88 3.48
CA ALA A 229 0.36 -23.03 2.05
C ALA A 229 -0.97 -23.75 1.75
N GLU A 230 -1.31 -24.80 2.50
CA GLU A 230 -2.61 -25.51 2.37
C GLU A 230 -3.79 -24.59 2.70
N LYS A 231 -3.67 -23.74 3.73
CA LYS A 231 -4.68 -22.70 4.05
C LYS A 231 -4.86 -21.71 2.90
N PHE A 232 -3.77 -21.30 2.24
CA PHE A 232 -3.86 -20.41 1.08
C PHE A 232 -4.48 -21.11 -0.14
N ALA A 233 -4.13 -22.37 -0.41
CA ALA A 233 -4.71 -23.15 -1.51
C ALA A 233 -6.21 -23.47 -1.31
N SER A 234 -6.69 -23.50 -0.06
CA SER A 234 -8.11 -23.75 0.27
C SER A 234 -8.92 -22.48 0.56
N ARG A 235 -8.31 -21.30 0.44
CA ARG A 235 -8.93 -20.02 0.81
C ARG A 235 -10.19 -19.77 -0.05
N PHE A 236 -11.19 -19.15 0.56
CA PHE A 236 -12.48 -18.85 -0.08
C PHE A 236 -13.23 -20.09 -0.61
N SER A 237 -13.04 -21.24 0.06
CA SER A 237 -13.66 -22.53 -0.31
C SER A 237 -13.30 -22.97 -1.75
N LYS A 238 -12.14 -22.55 -2.24
CA LYS A 238 -11.60 -22.94 -3.54
C LYS A 238 -10.75 -24.21 -3.41
N GLN A 239 -10.63 -24.96 -4.50
CA GLN A 239 -9.61 -26.01 -4.65
C GLN A 239 -8.45 -25.42 -5.44
N GLY A 240 -7.40 -25.03 -4.73
CA GLY A 240 -6.14 -24.57 -5.29
C GLY A 240 -5.10 -25.69 -5.41
N SER A 241 -3.87 -25.30 -5.72
CA SER A 241 -2.71 -26.19 -5.78
C SER A 241 -1.65 -25.78 -4.76
N VAL A 242 -0.93 -26.75 -4.19
CA VAL A 242 0.25 -26.50 -3.38
C VAL A 242 1.51 -26.78 -4.20
N LEU A 243 2.37 -25.78 -4.30
CA LEU A 243 3.67 -25.87 -4.95
C LEU A 243 4.76 -26.01 -3.90
N LYS A 244 5.84 -26.73 -4.22
CA LYS A 244 7.02 -26.91 -3.36
C LYS A 244 8.32 -26.81 -4.13
N THR A 245 9.31 -26.19 -3.48
CA THR A 245 10.72 -26.23 -3.90
C THR A 245 11.66 -26.19 -2.68
N VAL A 246 12.94 -26.42 -2.91
CA VAL A 246 14.02 -26.18 -1.94
C VAL A 246 14.79 -24.94 -2.40
N LEU A 247 15.07 -24.03 -1.47
CA LEU A 247 15.87 -22.83 -1.71
C LEU A 247 17.17 -22.90 -0.93
N GLU A 248 18.28 -22.65 -1.61
CA GLU A 248 19.56 -22.34 -1.00
C GLU A 248 19.51 -20.95 -0.33
N PRO A 249 20.27 -20.69 0.75
CA PRO A 249 20.30 -19.39 1.43
C PRO A 249 20.47 -18.17 0.52
N LYS A 250 21.27 -18.30 -0.54
CA LYS A 250 21.55 -17.23 -1.51
C LYS A 250 20.37 -16.91 -2.45
N GLU A 251 19.39 -17.80 -2.54
CA GLU A 251 18.20 -17.66 -3.38
C GLU A 251 17.06 -16.93 -2.66
N ILE A 252 17.18 -16.76 -1.34
CA ILE A 252 16.24 -16.06 -0.48
C ILE A 252 16.52 -14.56 -0.54
N LEU A 253 15.53 -13.77 -1.00
CA LEU A 253 15.66 -12.32 -1.10
C LEU A 253 15.36 -11.62 0.24
N ALA A 254 14.36 -12.13 0.95
CA ALA A 254 13.96 -11.71 2.29
C ALA A 254 13.17 -12.86 2.95
N ALA A 255 13.15 -12.90 4.27
CA ALA A 255 12.27 -13.77 5.03
C ALA A 255 11.81 -13.04 6.28
N TYR A 256 10.50 -12.92 6.47
CA TYR A 256 9.95 -12.19 7.60
C TYR A 256 10.21 -12.95 8.90
N ALA A 257 10.57 -12.22 9.96
CA ALA A 257 10.69 -12.82 11.28
C ALA A 257 9.31 -12.87 11.96
N ASP A 258 8.98 -14.02 12.53
CA ASP A 258 7.84 -14.23 13.45
C ASP A 258 6.51 -13.56 13.06
N ASP A 259 6.07 -13.75 11.82
CA ASP A 259 4.83 -13.19 11.26
C ASP A 259 3.65 -14.19 11.23
N GLY A 260 3.80 -15.38 11.82
CA GLY A 260 2.82 -16.48 11.81
C GLY A 260 2.59 -17.14 10.44
N GLU A 261 2.85 -16.44 9.35
CA GLU A 261 2.79 -16.97 7.97
C GLU A 261 4.11 -17.61 7.54
N HIS A 262 5.21 -17.34 8.25
CA HIS A 262 6.56 -17.78 7.93
C HIS A 262 6.95 -17.43 6.49
N GLU A 263 6.64 -16.20 6.08
CA GLU A 263 6.77 -15.75 4.69
C GLU A 263 8.24 -15.59 4.27
N VAL A 264 8.53 -16.06 3.05
CA VAL A 264 9.82 -16.02 2.38
C VAL A 264 9.63 -15.44 0.99
N LEU A 265 10.39 -14.41 0.64
CA LEU A 265 10.39 -13.81 -0.69
C LEU A 265 11.52 -14.40 -1.53
N ALA A 266 11.17 -14.99 -2.68
CA ALA A 266 12.12 -15.59 -3.60
C ALA A 266 11.60 -15.57 -5.05
N ILE A 267 12.53 -15.51 -6.01
CA ILE A 267 12.22 -15.74 -7.43
C ILE A 267 12.49 -17.22 -7.70
N VAL A 268 11.44 -17.96 -8.04
CA VAL A 268 11.51 -19.40 -8.28
C VAL A 268 11.22 -19.69 -9.74
N SER A 269 12.02 -20.57 -10.36
CA SER A 269 11.74 -21.07 -11.71
C SER A 269 10.72 -22.19 -11.66
N GLU A 270 9.82 -22.25 -12.63
CA GLU A 270 8.82 -23.32 -12.74
C GLU A 270 9.48 -24.70 -12.85
N ASP A 271 10.63 -24.79 -13.52
CA ASP A 271 11.40 -26.01 -13.72
C ASP A 271 11.89 -26.68 -12.41
N THR A 272 11.94 -25.93 -11.31
CA THR A 272 12.42 -26.41 -10.01
C THR A 272 11.29 -26.77 -9.04
N VAL A 273 10.04 -26.58 -9.45
CA VAL A 273 8.86 -26.73 -8.59
C VAL A 273 8.19 -28.07 -8.82
N ASN A 274 7.80 -28.70 -7.72
CA ASN A 274 6.94 -29.89 -7.73
C ASN A 274 5.56 -29.52 -7.20
N ALA A 275 4.51 -29.95 -7.89
CA ALA A 275 3.15 -29.88 -7.37
C ALA A 275 2.96 -30.96 -6.29
N ILE A 276 2.46 -30.56 -5.13
CA ILE A 276 1.98 -31.45 -4.09
C ILE A 276 0.46 -31.41 -4.22
N LEU A 277 -0.11 -32.55 -4.61
CA LEU A 277 -1.54 -32.78 -4.86
C LEU A 277 -2.45 -32.06 -3.85
#